data_AF-A0A2E3PJM4-F1
#
_entry.id   AF-A0A2E3PJM4-F1
#
_cell.length_a   1.000
_cell.length_b   1.000
_cell.length_c   1.000
_cell.angle_alpha   90.00
_cell.angle_beta   90.00
_cell.angle_gamma   90.00
#
_symmetry.space_group_name_H-M   'P 1'
#
loop_
_entity.id
_entity.type
_entity.pdbx_description
1 polymer ?
#
loop_
_entity_poly.entity_id
_entity_poly.type
_entity_poly.pdbx_seq_one_letter_code
_entity_poly.pdbx_strand_id
1 'polypeptide(L)'
;MTLRSSRTEVTFCRPFTLSGYPDELPAGSYELLIEEELIQEISFAAYRRTALFLMVRRVGRTELRPITDADLDMAGVSLGETGTLT
;
A
#
# COMPACT_ATOMS: atom_id res chain seq x y z
N MET A 1 -4.00 6.32 -21.18
CA MET A 1 -4.11 6.08 -19.73
C MET A 1 -2.72 6.13 -19.16
N THR A 2 -2.48 7.02 -18.20
CA THR A 2 -1.17 7.18 -17.55
C THR A 2 -1.33 6.66 -16.13
N LEU A 3 -0.82 5.47 -15.87
CA LEU A 3 -0.80 4.85 -14.55
C LEU A 3 0.57 5.09 -13.92
N ARG A 4 0.59 5.63 -12.70
CA ARG A 4 1.78 5.82 -11.89
C ARG A 4 1.71 4.87 -10.70
N SER A 5 2.71 4.01 -10.57
CA SER A 5 2.89 3.18 -9.39
C SER A 5 3.96 3.79 -8.48
N SER A 6 3.65 4.01 -7.22
CA SER A 6 4.58 4.47 -6.18
C SER A 6 4.76 3.39 -5.11
N ARG A 7 5.97 3.24 -4.57
CA ARG A 7 6.26 2.27 -3.51
C ARG A 7 6.67 3.03 -2.25
N THR A 8 6.07 2.68 -1.12
CA THR A 8 6.41 3.24 0.19
C THR A 8 6.60 2.12 1.19
N GLU A 9 7.44 2.33 2.20
CA GLU A 9 7.65 1.38 3.27
C GLU A 9 6.75 1.76 4.46
N VAL A 10 5.98 0.79 4.93
CA VAL A 10 5.07 0.96 6.05
C VAL A 10 5.41 -0.04 7.14
N THR A 11 5.34 0.40 8.40
CA THR A 11 5.61 -0.47 9.54
C THR A 11 4.34 -0.69 10.34
N PHE A 12 3.98 -1.96 10.50
CA PHE A 12 2.87 -2.39 11.35
C PHE A 12 3.43 -2.77 12.72
N CYS A 13 2.99 -2.08 13.76
CA CYS A 13 3.47 -2.30 15.13
C CYS A 13 2.81 -3.53 15.79
N ARG A 14 1.72 -4.02 15.22
CA ARG A 14 0.94 -5.17 15.71
C ARG A 14 0.65 -6.12 14.55
N PRO A 15 0.46 -7.41 14.82
CA PRO A 15 -0.06 -8.33 13.82
C PRO A 15 -1.44 -7.86 13.36
N PHE A 16 -1.74 -8.10 12.08
CA PHE A 16 -2.95 -7.59 11.42
C PHE A 16 -3.46 -8.59 10.38
N THR A 17 -4.74 -8.48 10.04
CA THR A 17 -5.41 -9.35 9.06
C THR A 17 -5.87 -8.52 7.89
N LEU A 18 -5.67 -9.03 6.67
CA LEU A 18 -6.16 -8.38 5.46
C LEU A 18 -7.57 -8.86 5.11
N SER A 19 -8.44 -7.96 4.67
CA SER A 19 -9.74 -8.38 4.09
C SER A 19 -9.53 -9.30 2.87
N GLY A 20 -10.05 -10.52 2.94
CA GLY A 20 -9.87 -11.54 1.90
C GLY A 20 -8.62 -12.43 2.08
N TYR A 21 -7.89 -12.26 3.18
CA TYR A 21 -6.80 -13.14 3.58
C TYR A 21 -7.07 -13.70 4.98
N PRO A 22 -7.27 -15.02 5.12
CA PRO A 22 -7.64 -15.62 6.40
C PRO A 22 -6.47 -15.72 7.40
N ASP A 23 -5.24 -15.52 6.95
CA ASP A 23 -4.04 -15.67 7.79
C ASP A 23 -3.60 -14.30 8.36
N GLU A 24 -3.17 -14.31 9.61
CA GLU A 24 -2.67 -13.12 10.28
C GLU A 24 -1.23 -12.82 9.82
N LEU A 25 -0.99 -11.58 9.40
CA LEU A 25 0.33 -11.11 9.06
C LEU A 25 1.05 -10.61 10.32
N PRO A 26 2.32 -11.00 10.53
CA PRO A 26 3.08 -10.54 11.69
C PRO A 26 3.35 -9.03 11.62
N ALA A 27 3.49 -8.39 12.77
CA ALA A 27 4.01 -7.03 12.87
C ALA A 27 5.40 -6.93 12.19
N GLY A 28 5.65 -5.85 11.48
CA GLY A 28 6.91 -5.64 10.76
C GLY A 28 6.82 -4.58 9.67
N SER A 29 7.91 -4.44 8.93
CA SER A 29 8.01 -3.53 7.79
C SER A 29 7.59 -4.24 6.51
N TYR A 30 6.69 -3.61 5.76
CA TYR A 30 6.16 -4.11 4.51
C TYR A 30 6.21 -3.03 3.44
N GLU A 31 6.34 -3.45 2.19
CA GLU A 31 6.30 -2.55 1.05
C GLU A 31 4.84 -2.37 0.62
N LEU A 32 4.37 -1.12 0.58
CA LEU A 32 3.07 -0.75 0.06
C LEU A 32 3.22 -0.15 -1.33
N LEU A 33 2.64 -0.83 -2.32
CA LEU A 33 2.52 -0.36 -3.69
C LEU A 33 1.21 0.41 -3.83
N ILE A 34 1.31 1.65 -4.28
CA ILE A 34 0.20 2.56 -4.50
C ILE A 34 0.08 2.75 -6.02
N GLU A 35 -1.04 2.34 -6.59
CA GLU A 35 -1.35 2.62 -7.98
C GLU A 35 -2.25 3.84 -8.07
N GLU A 36 -1.74 4.87 -8.74
CA GLU A 36 -2.42 6.14 -8.99
C GLU A 36 -2.67 6.28 -10.49
N GLU A 37 -3.92 6.50 -10.85
CA GLU A 37 -4.26 6.85 -12.22
C GLU A 37 -4.25 8.37 -12.37
N LEU A 38 -3.52 8.85 -13.38
CA LEU A 38 -3.61 10.24 -13.79
C LEU A 38 -4.91 10.42 -14.57
N ILE A 39 -5.83 11.14 -13.96
CA ILE A 39 -7.06 11.61 -14.58
C ILE A 39 -6.74 12.98 -15.16
N GLN A 40 -6.52 13.02 -16.48
CA GLN A 40 -6.39 14.26 -17.24
C GLN A 40 -7.73 14.61 -17.86
N GLU A 41 -8.45 15.51 -17.21
CA GLU A 41 -9.59 16.21 -17.81
C GLU A 41 -9.11 17.50 -18.50
N ILE A 42 -9.93 18.05 -19.39
CA ILE A 42 -9.59 19.26 -20.17
C ILE A 42 -9.27 20.45 -19.25
N SER A 43 -9.78 20.45 -18.03
CA SER A 43 -9.64 21.55 -17.07
C SER A 43 -8.70 21.25 -15.88
N PHE A 44 -8.36 19.98 -15.61
CA PHE A 44 -7.46 19.64 -14.50
C PHE A 44 -6.81 18.27 -14.66
N ALA A 45 -5.59 18.14 -14.12
CA ALA A 45 -4.87 16.89 -13.99
C ALA A 45 -4.86 16.47 -12.51
N ALA A 46 -5.58 15.39 -12.16
CA ALA A 46 -5.62 14.82 -10.81
C ALA A 46 -5.00 13.42 -10.79
N TYR A 47 -4.33 13.07 -9.68
CA TYR A 47 -3.97 11.69 -9.41
C TYR A 47 -5.02 11.08 -8.48
N ARG A 48 -5.68 10.01 -8.92
CA ARG A 48 -6.60 9.23 -8.10
C ARG A 48 -5.94 7.90 -7.77
N ARG A 49 -5.81 7.60 -6.47
CA ARG A 49 -5.44 6.26 -6.03
C ARG A 49 -6.52 5.26 -6.44
N THR A 50 -6.14 4.33 -7.30
CA THR A 50 -7.02 3.28 -7.84
C THR A 50 -6.85 1.97 -7.10
N ALA A 51 -5.62 1.64 -6.69
CA ALA A 51 -5.35 0.40 -5.95
C ALA A 51 -4.18 0.55 -4.96
N LEU A 52 -4.20 -0.32 -3.96
CA LEU A 52 -3.16 -0.47 -2.95
C LEU A 52 -2.82 -1.95 -2.84
N PHE A 53 -1.52 -2.26 -2.83
CA PHE A 53 -1.04 -3.63 -2.65
C PHE A 53 0.05 -3.69 -1.61
N LEU A 54 -0.09 -4.62 -0.68
CA LEU A 54 0.94 -4.95 0.28
C LEU A 54 1.83 -6.07 -0.26
N MET A 55 3.14 -5.87 -0.24
CA MET A 55 4.10 -6.88 -0.61
C MET A 55 4.46 -7.74 0.61
N VAL A 56 3.87 -8.93 0.67
CA VAL A 56 4.10 -9.90 1.74
C VAL A 56 5.22 -10.85 1.31
N ARG A 57 6.37 -10.79 1.99
CA ARG A 57 7.50 -11.70 1.76
C ARG A 57 7.42 -12.87 2.75
N ARG A 58 7.17 -14.07 2.25
CA ARG A 58 7.22 -15.34 3.00
C ARG A 58 8.43 -16.15 2.54
N VAL A 59 8.77 -17.19 3.29
CA VAL A 59 9.93 -18.07 3.00
C VAL A 59 9.85 -18.57 1.55
N GLY A 60 10.75 -18.09 0.70
CA GLY A 60 10.86 -18.45 -0.71
C GLY A 60 9.79 -17.86 -1.65
N ARG A 61 8.88 -16.99 -1.19
CA ARG A 61 7.85 -16.38 -2.04
C ARG A 61 7.50 -14.95 -1.64
N THR A 62 7.40 -14.08 -2.63
CA THR A 62 6.82 -12.74 -2.49
C THR A 62 5.42 -12.74 -3.08
N GLU A 63 4.44 -12.25 -2.33
CA GLU A 63 3.06 -12.12 -2.78
C GLU A 63 2.61 -10.66 -2.70
N LEU A 64 1.96 -10.18 -3.76
CA LEU A 64 1.27 -8.90 -3.77
C LEU A 64 -0.17 -9.13 -3.34
N ARG A 65 -0.60 -8.46 -2.27
CA ARG A 65 -1.93 -8.62 -1.69
C ARG A 65 -2.68 -7.30 -1.77
N PRO A 66 -3.89 -7.26 -2.36
CA PRO A 66 -4.68 -6.04 -2.34
C PRO A 66 -5.03 -5.69 -0.89
N ILE A 67 -4.90 -4.41 -0.55
CA ILE A 67 -5.21 -3.86 0.77
C ILE A 67 -6.08 -2.61 0.59
N THR A 68 -6.90 -2.25 1.57
CA THR A 68 -7.74 -1.05 1.52
C THR A 68 -7.28 -0.02 2.56
N ASP A 69 -7.72 1.23 2.43
CA ASP A 69 -7.46 2.24 3.46
C ASP A 69 -8.03 1.86 4.84
N ALA A 70 -9.22 1.28 4.89
CA ALA A 70 -9.81 0.77 6.14
C ALA A 70 -8.93 -0.29 6.81
N ASP A 71 -8.26 -1.12 6.01
CA ASP A 71 -7.35 -2.15 6.51
C ASP A 71 -6.08 -1.53 7.10
N LEU A 72 -5.51 -0.54 6.43
CA LEU A 72 -4.37 0.24 6.92
C LEU A 72 -4.68 1.00 8.23
N ASP A 73 -5.88 1.59 8.31
CA ASP A 73 -6.37 2.29 9.50
C ASP A 73 -6.53 1.32 10.68
N MET A 74 -7.20 0.20 10.46
CA MET A 74 -7.41 -0.85 11.46
C MET A 74 -6.09 -1.47 11.93
N ALA A 75 -5.14 -1.68 11.02
CA ALA A 75 -3.84 -2.25 11.33
C ALA A 75 -2.91 -1.27 12.09
N GLY A 76 -3.30 0.00 12.23
CA GLY A 76 -2.54 1.01 12.96
C GLY A 76 -1.17 1.26 12.32
N VAL A 77 -1.16 1.36 10.99
CA VAL A 77 0.07 1.51 10.22
C VAL A 77 0.80 2.81 10.59
N SER A 78 2.09 2.71 10.89
CA SER A 78 2.95 3.88 10.94
C SER A 78 3.61 4.00 9.57
N LEU A 79 3.25 5.03 8.81
CA LEU A 79 4.02 5.42 7.64
C LEU A 79 5.44 5.73 8.13
N GLY A 80 6.42 4.98 7.63
CA GLY A 80 7.80 5.43 7.75
C GLY A 80 7.86 6.78 7.05
N GLU A 81 8.40 7.80 7.70
CA GLU A 81 8.64 9.09 7.08
C GLU A 81 9.56 8.89 5.86
N THR A 82 8.99 8.56 4.70
CA THR A 82 9.75 8.52 3.46
C THR A 82 9.99 9.97 3.07
N GLY A 83 11.21 10.40 3.36
CA GLY A 83 11.68 11.77 3.25
C GLY A 83 11.29 12.45 1.95
N THR A 84 11.04 13.75 2.10
CA THR A 84 11.12 14.80 1.10
C THR A 84 12.08 14.41 -0.04
N LEU A 85 11.52 14.11 -1.22
CA LEU A 85 12.27 14.22 -2.47
C LEU A 85 12.60 15.72 -2.63
N THR A 86 13.84 16.07 -2.28
CA THR A 86 14.49 17.32 -2.69
C THR A 86 14.87 17.24 -4.16
#